data_AF-A0A0Q4E9V0-F1
#
_entry.id   AF-A0A0Q4E9V0-F1
#
_cell.length_a   1.000
_cell.length_b   1.000
_cell.length_c   1.000
_cell.angle_alpha   90.00
_cell.angle_beta   90.00
_cell.angle_gamma   90.00
#
_symmetry.space_group_name_H-M   'P 1'
#
loop_
_entity.id
_entity.type
_entity.pdbx_description
1 polymer ?
#
loop_
_entity_poly.entity_id
_entity_poly.type
_entity_poly.pdbx_seq_one_letter_code
_entity_poly.pdbx_strand_id
1 'polypeptide(L)'
;MAKQSILALGISLPSCEGFEPIDFTDKRSLLDADIVVAEPNWSGFSNSYSDAYQGRQTLDEESSGTYREMRPHWARQYKEALDAGKALIFFLSDHNERNYYTGTYEASGTGRNARKTVHVNRCSNYDFIPIATSRLGFGSGKNMKLTQDGKILHEFWSKHGEHMTYHAYMSGMEGDVLVSTAAGNRTLGLLHRHPTSGGYMLFLPELDWSYLGKEVADDGEHWATSYTQFVRAFRKDLIDLDRAINSTGGREAAPEWVQATEFSLLSEAPLLQELDAVAAEAEKLSLRRQAAVAALDDESAWKTLLFGSGKELEKAVRGALILLGYEVSTVDDGTSEFDVVFEADGKRFIGEVEGKDTKPVSIDKASQLHRNLAEDFSREDIDAMAVGVLFGNGERLIRPNERSDTFTLKVRTFAATSNLTLLDTVELFKAVQILKAGAGDAYAASCRTAIAEAGGSEVKLPTS
;
A
#
# COMPACT_ATOMS: atom_id res chain seq x y z
N MET A 1 -29.89 17.24 -32.85
CA MET A 1 -28.79 16.31 -32.53
C MET A 1 -28.94 15.94 -31.07
N ALA A 2 -28.84 14.67 -30.70
CA ALA A 2 -28.82 14.27 -29.31
C ALA A 2 -27.66 14.98 -28.61
N LYS A 3 -27.91 15.49 -27.40
CA LYS A 3 -26.91 16.24 -26.64
C LYS A 3 -25.91 15.24 -26.06
N GLN A 4 -24.66 15.23 -26.55
CA GLN A 4 -23.64 14.30 -26.03
C GLN A 4 -23.49 14.45 -24.51
N SER A 5 -23.55 13.34 -23.77
CA SER A 5 -23.41 13.33 -22.31
C SER A 5 -21.96 13.15 -21.89
N ILE A 6 -21.53 13.90 -20.87
CA ILE A 6 -20.20 13.79 -20.27
C ILE A 6 -20.32 13.45 -18.78
N LEU A 7 -19.67 12.36 -18.36
CA LEU A 7 -19.42 12.09 -16.94
C LEU A 7 -17.99 12.50 -16.59
N ALA A 8 -17.82 13.22 -15.49
CA ALA A 8 -16.54 13.76 -15.05
C ALA A 8 -16.14 13.18 -13.67
N LEU A 9 -15.28 12.17 -13.67
CA LEU A 9 -14.85 11.46 -12.46
C LEU A 9 -13.71 12.19 -11.77
N GLY A 10 -13.91 12.52 -10.50
CA GLY A 10 -12.94 13.19 -9.67
C GLY A 10 -12.66 14.64 -10.06
N ILE A 11 -13.47 15.24 -10.92
CA ILE A 11 -13.27 16.63 -11.35
C ILE A 11 -14.25 17.54 -10.59
N SER A 12 -13.71 18.46 -9.79
CA SER A 12 -14.49 19.40 -8.99
C SER A 12 -14.96 20.61 -9.81
N LEU A 13 -15.82 20.38 -10.80
CA LEU A 13 -16.51 21.40 -11.59
C LEU A 13 -18.02 21.38 -11.33
N PRO A 14 -18.78 22.46 -11.55
CA PRO A 14 -20.23 22.45 -11.43
C PRO A 14 -20.86 21.57 -12.50
N SER A 15 -21.96 20.92 -12.14
CA SER A 15 -22.84 20.28 -13.12
C SER A 15 -23.38 21.31 -14.11
N CYS A 16 -23.39 20.97 -15.39
CA CYS A 16 -24.08 21.75 -16.40
C CYS A 16 -24.80 20.81 -17.39
N GLU A 17 -25.55 21.35 -18.33
CA GLU A 17 -26.38 20.55 -19.22
C GLU A 17 -25.52 19.52 -19.99
N GLY A 18 -25.63 18.24 -19.63
CA GLY A 18 -24.85 17.13 -20.21
C GLY A 18 -23.37 17.08 -19.76
N PHE A 19 -23.01 17.68 -18.63
CA PHE A 19 -21.75 17.49 -17.93
C PHE A 19 -22.05 17.24 -16.45
N GLU A 20 -21.79 16.02 -16.00
CA GLU A 20 -22.15 15.56 -14.66
C GLU A 20 -20.88 15.08 -13.93
N PRO A 21 -20.40 15.86 -12.94
CA PRO A 21 -19.31 15.46 -12.08
C PRO A 21 -19.75 14.40 -11.07
N ILE A 22 -18.92 13.38 -10.88
CA ILE A 22 -19.10 12.31 -9.89
C ILE A 22 -17.77 11.99 -9.21
N ASP A 23 -17.84 11.39 -8.02
CA ASP A 23 -16.67 10.97 -7.26
C ASP A 23 -16.29 9.51 -7.55
N PHE A 24 -15.07 9.12 -7.21
CA PHE A 24 -14.62 7.72 -7.32
C PHE A 24 -15.33 6.76 -6.36
N THR A 25 -16.20 7.26 -5.47
CA THR A 25 -17.04 6.46 -4.58
C THR A 25 -18.44 6.19 -5.17
N ASP A 26 -18.78 6.79 -6.32
CA ASP A 26 -20.07 6.58 -7.01
C ASP A 26 -20.10 5.24 -7.78
N LYS A 27 -21.27 4.63 -7.95
CA LYS A 27 -21.46 3.35 -8.67
C LYS A 27 -22.13 3.52 -10.04
N ARG A 28 -22.14 4.74 -10.58
CA ARG A 28 -22.72 5.09 -11.89
C ARG A 28 -22.17 4.20 -13.01
N SER A 29 -23.03 3.85 -13.96
CA SER A 29 -22.55 3.21 -15.18
C SER A 29 -21.89 4.23 -16.11
N LEU A 30 -20.71 3.91 -16.63
CA LEU A 30 -20.05 4.74 -17.64
C LEU A 30 -20.70 4.63 -19.03
N LEU A 31 -21.61 3.67 -19.22
CA LEU A 31 -22.37 3.51 -20.46
C LEU A 31 -23.41 4.63 -20.69
N ASP A 32 -23.81 5.32 -19.61
CA ASP A 32 -24.73 6.45 -19.64
C ASP A 32 -24.11 7.72 -20.27
N ALA A 33 -22.79 7.73 -20.46
CA ALA A 33 -22.04 8.82 -21.08
C ALA A 33 -21.62 8.50 -22.51
N ASP A 34 -21.44 9.55 -23.33
CA ASP A 34 -20.70 9.44 -24.60
C ASP A 34 -19.20 9.65 -24.38
N ILE A 35 -18.87 10.58 -23.48
CA ILE A 35 -17.50 10.92 -23.10
C ILE A 35 -17.37 10.78 -21.58
N VAL A 36 -16.37 10.04 -21.13
CA VAL A 36 -15.96 10.00 -19.74
C VAL A 36 -14.66 10.77 -19.62
N VAL A 37 -14.63 11.75 -18.73
CA VAL A 37 -13.42 12.46 -18.36
C VAL A 37 -13.06 12.09 -16.93
N ALA A 38 -11.82 11.76 -16.66
CA ALA A 38 -11.38 11.39 -15.32
C ALA A 38 -10.06 12.05 -14.96
N GLU A 39 -9.92 12.41 -13.70
CA GLU A 39 -8.67 12.84 -13.10
C GLU A 39 -8.38 11.94 -11.88
N PRO A 40 -7.30 11.13 -11.89
CA PRO A 40 -7.07 10.16 -10.82
C PRO A 40 -6.78 10.91 -9.50
N ASN A 41 -7.68 10.83 -8.54
CA ASN A 41 -7.48 11.46 -7.24
C ASN A 41 -8.25 10.70 -6.15
N TRP A 42 -8.35 11.33 -4.97
CA TRP A 42 -9.02 10.76 -3.81
C TRP A 42 -10.41 11.40 -3.56
N SER A 43 -11.06 11.91 -4.62
CA SER A 43 -12.44 12.44 -4.53
C SER A 43 -13.40 11.40 -3.96
N GLY A 44 -14.32 11.84 -3.10
CA GLY A 44 -15.23 10.97 -2.35
C GLY A 44 -14.59 10.20 -1.18
N PHE A 45 -13.25 10.16 -1.07
CA PHE A 45 -12.56 9.51 0.06
C PHE A 45 -12.19 10.52 1.14
N SER A 46 -13.00 10.59 2.20
CA SER A 46 -12.71 11.40 3.38
C SER A 46 -11.71 10.72 4.31
N ASN A 47 -10.84 11.50 4.94
CA ASN A 47 -10.02 11.06 6.06
C ASN A 47 -10.49 11.84 7.29
N SER A 48 -11.41 11.28 8.08
CA SER A 48 -11.91 11.97 9.28
C SER A 48 -10.80 12.14 10.34
N TYR A 49 -9.89 11.16 10.46
CA TYR A 49 -8.67 11.21 11.28
C TYR A 49 -7.62 10.25 10.69
N SER A 50 -6.68 10.74 9.87
CA SER A 50 -5.65 9.85 9.30
C SER A 50 -4.39 9.82 10.17
N ASP A 51 -4.15 8.68 10.83
CA ASP A 51 -2.82 8.35 11.33
C ASP A 51 -1.88 8.10 10.14
N ALA A 52 -0.72 8.75 10.15
CA ALA A 52 0.32 8.50 9.18
C ALA A 52 1.09 7.22 9.55
N TYR A 53 1.06 6.22 8.68
CA TYR A 53 1.87 5.01 8.82
C TYR A 53 2.97 5.00 7.76
N GLN A 54 4.23 4.88 8.19
CA GLN A 54 5.41 4.97 7.31
C GLN A 54 5.43 6.23 6.42
N GLY A 55 5.03 7.37 6.98
CA GLY A 55 5.01 8.66 6.26
C GLY A 55 3.91 8.79 5.21
N ARG A 56 2.96 7.85 5.14
CA ARG A 56 1.79 7.90 4.25
C ARG A 56 0.51 8.00 5.06
N GLN A 57 -0.43 8.79 4.57
CA GLN A 57 -1.78 8.83 5.15
C GLN A 57 -2.46 7.48 5.01
N THR A 58 -3.20 7.08 6.03
CA THR A 58 -4.03 5.87 6.02
C THR A 58 -5.49 6.28 5.84
N LEU A 59 -6.18 5.67 4.88
CA LEU A 59 -7.64 5.78 4.73
C LEU A 59 -8.32 5.21 5.99
N ASP A 60 -9.42 5.80 6.44
CA ASP A 60 -10.20 5.21 7.54
C ASP A 60 -10.82 3.85 7.15
N GLU A 61 -11.38 3.10 8.11
CA GLU A 61 -11.91 1.75 7.86
C GLU A 61 -13.03 1.76 6.80
N GLU A 62 -13.90 2.75 6.83
CA GLU A 62 -14.98 2.94 5.86
C GLU A 62 -14.42 3.21 4.46
N SER A 63 -13.55 4.22 4.34
CA SER A 63 -12.89 4.58 3.07
C SER A 63 -12.04 3.44 2.52
N SER A 64 -11.45 2.62 3.39
CA SER A 64 -10.71 1.41 3.01
C SER A 64 -11.61 0.29 2.49
N GLY A 65 -12.82 0.16 3.04
CA GLY A 65 -13.88 -0.68 2.49
C GLY A 65 -14.30 -0.21 1.10
N THR A 66 -14.64 1.08 0.98
CA THR A 66 -15.03 1.71 -0.29
C THR A 66 -13.94 1.58 -1.34
N TYR A 67 -12.66 1.84 -1.00
CA TYR A 67 -11.54 1.72 -1.93
C TYR A 67 -11.47 0.31 -2.55
N ARG A 68 -11.60 -0.74 -1.71
CA ARG A 68 -11.55 -2.13 -2.15
C ARG A 68 -12.70 -2.50 -3.08
N GLU A 69 -13.89 -1.91 -2.87
CA GLU A 69 -15.04 -2.10 -3.75
C GLU A 69 -14.88 -1.35 -5.08
N MET A 70 -14.46 -0.09 -5.01
CA MET A 70 -14.48 0.83 -6.14
C MET A 70 -13.37 0.56 -7.16
N ARG A 71 -12.22 0.06 -6.71
CA ARG A 71 -11.10 -0.30 -7.61
C ARG A 71 -11.50 -1.30 -8.72
N PRO A 72 -12.02 -2.51 -8.41
CA PRO A 72 -12.47 -3.44 -9.45
C PRO A 72 -13.72 -2.95 -10.18
N HIS A 73 -14.57 -2.14 -9.52
CA HIS A 73 -15.74 -1.54 -10.16
C HIS A 73 -15.33 -0.64 -11.33
N TRP A 74 -14.44 0.33 -11.12
CA TRP A 74 -14.02 1.26 -12.16
C TRP A 74 -13.24 0.57 -13.28
N ALA A 75 -12.37 -0.39 -12.94
CA ALA A 75 -11.67 -1.19 -13.95
C ALA A 75 -12.66 -1.88 -14.92
N ARG A 76 -13.75 -2.45 -14.39
CA ARG A 76 -14.82 -3.04 -15.20
C ARG A 76 -15.58 -1.98 -16.00
N GLN A 77 -15.95 -0.86 -15.38
CA GLN A 77 -16.69 0.20 -16.06
C GLN A 77 -15.93 0.82 -17.24
N TYR A 78 -14.63 1.08 -17.10
CA TYR A 78 -13.84 1.59 -18.23
C TYR A 78 -13.75 0.57 -19.37
N LYS A 79 -13.61 -0.72 -19.03
CA LYS A 79 -13.59 -1.77 -20.05
C LYS A 79 -14.91 -1.81 -20.81
N GLU A 80 -16.04 -1.86 -20.11
CA GLU A 80 -17.37 -1.88 -20.71
C GLU A 80 -17.63 -0.64 -21.58
N ALA A 81 -17.26 0.55 -21.11
CA ALA A 81 -17.38 1.78 -21.88
C ALA A 81 -16.50 1.78 -23.13
N LEU A 82 -15.26 1.32 -23.02
CA LEU A 82 -14.35 1.22 -24.17
C LEU A 82 -14.86 0.21 -25.21
N ASP A 83 -15.33 -0.95 -24.77
CA ASP A 83 -15.94 -1.98 -25.62
C ASP A 83 -17.21 -1.48 -26.31
N ALA A 84 -17.99 -0.61 -25.64
CA ALA A 84 -19.18 0.04 -26.19
C ALA A 84 -18.88 1.26 -27.08
N GLY A 85 -17.60 1.52 -27.38
CA GLY A 85 -17.20 2.57 -28.32
C GLY A 85 -17.13 3.98 -27.71
N LYS A 86 -17.14 4.11 -26.38
CA LYS A 86 -17.12 5.40 -25.69
C LYS A 86 -15.72 6.03 -25.67
N ALA A 87 -15.69 7.35 -25.48
CA ALA A 87 -14.46 8.11 -25.31
C ALA A 87 -14.06 8.19 -23.83
N LEU A 88 -12.84 7.77 -23.49
CA LEU A 88 -12.28 7.88 -22.15
C LEU A 88 -11.10 8.87 -22.18
N ILE A 89 -11.19 9.98 -21.45
CA ILE A 89 -10.17 11.04 -21.41
C ILE A 89 -9.65 11.17 -19.99
N PHE A 90 -8.34 11.02 -19.80
CA PHE A 90 -7.67 11.04 -18.50
C PHE A 90 -6.70 12.22 -18.41
N PHE A 91 -6.90 13.09 -17.42
CA PHE A 91 -5.94 14.13 -17.05
C PHE A 91 -5.04 13.58 -15.93
N LEU A 92 -3.77 13.32 -16.22
CA LEU A 92 -2.85 12.62 -15.33
C LEU A 92 -2.28 13.57 -14.26
N SER A 93 -2.92 13.56 -13.09
CA SER A 93 -2.58 14.39 -11.94
C SER A 93 -1.42 13.86 -11.10
N ASP A 94 -1.02 14.62 -10.09
CA ASP A 94 -0.01 14.22 -9.11
C ASP A 94 -0.20 12.80 -8.53
N HIS A 95 0.88 12.04 -8.48
CA HIS A 95 0.87 10.68 -7.92
C HIS A 95 0.89 10.73 -6.39
N ASN A 96 -0.16 10.18 -5.78
CA ASN A 96 -0.39 10.20 -4.35
C ASN A 96 -0.63 8.78 -3.84
N GLU A 97 0.24 8.32 -2.94
CA GLU A 97 0.10 7.04 -2.26
C GLU A 97 -0.56 7.21 -0.88
N ARG A 98 -1.45 6.27 -0.55
CA ARG A 98 -2.05 6.12 0.78
C ARG A 98 -1.92 4.68 1.25
N ASN A 99 -2.24 4.42 2.51
CA ASN A 99 -2.49 3.08 3.01
C ASN A 99 -4.00 2.86 3.16
N TYR A 100 -4.47 1.63 3.06
CA TYR A 100 -5.85 1.24 3.36
C TYR A 100 -5.89 0.00 4.25
N TYR A 101 -6.88 -0.08 5.13
CA TYR A 101 -7.08 -1.23 6.00
C TYR A 101 -7.49 -2.47 5.21
N THR A 102 -6.83 -3.59 5.48
CA THR A 102 -7.13 -4.88 4.83
C THR A 102 -8.39 -5.54 5.39
N GLY A 103 -8.87 -5.08 6.55
CA GLY A 103 -9.93 -5.73 7.32
C GLY A 103 -9.46 -6.89 8.19
N THR A 104 -8.15 -7.14 8.24
CA THR A 104 -7.54 -8.09 9.16
C THR A 104 -6.87 -7.35 10.30
N TYR A 105 -6.92 -7.93 11.49
CA TYR A 105 -6.24 -7.39 12.66
C TYR A 105 -5.62 -8.53 13.48
N GLU A 106 -4.52 -8.22 14.16
CA GLU A 106 -4.00 -9.02 15.25
C GLU A 106 -4.58 -8.48 16.56
N ALA A 107 -5.12 -9.36 17.41
CA ALA A 107 -5.47 -8.99 18.78
C ALA A 107 -4.35 -9.42 19.72
N SER A 108 -3.90 -8.51 20.58
CA SER A 108 -2.94 -8.79 21.66
C SER A 108 -3.59 -8.50 23.01
N GLY A 109 -3.46 -9.43 23.98
CA GLY A 109 -4.09 -9.36 25.31
C GLY A 109 -5.39 -10.17 25.44
N THR A 110 -5.92 -10.30 26.67
CA THR A 110 -7.17 -11.02 26.99
C THR A 110 -8.22 -10.09 27.61
N GLY A 111 -9.52 -10.35 27.35
CA GLY A 111 -10.63 -9.63 27.98
C GLY A 111 -10.91 -8.23 27.41
N ARG A 112 -11.42 -7.33 28.26
CA ARG A 112 -11.92 -5.98 27.89
C ARG A 112 -10.84 -5.02 27.36
N ASN A 113 -9.55 -5.34 27.55
CA ASN A 113 -8.40 -4.49 27.21
C ASN A 113 -7.55 -5.03 26.04
N ALA A 114 -8.07 -5.97 25.23
CA ALA A 114 -7.34 -6.48 24.06
C ALA A 114 -7.06 -5.38 23.04
N ARG A 115 -5.78 -5.17 22.71
CA ARG A 115 -5.32 -4.16 21.75
C ARG A 115 -5.32 -4.75 20.35
N LYS A 116 -6.05 -4.12 19.42
CA LYS A 116 -6.15 -4.53 18.01
C LYS A 116 -5.11 -3.78 17.17
N THR A 117 -4.25 -4.51 16.49
CA THR A 117 -3.34 -3.99 15.46
C THR A 117 -3.95 -4.28 14.11
N VAL A 118 -4.37 -3.25 13.38
CA VAL A 118 -4.99 -3.42 12.06
C VAL A 118 -3.91 -3.45 10.98
N HIS A 119 -4.02 -4.40 10.06
CA HIS A 119 -3.11 -4.48 8.91
C HIS A 119 -3.53 -3.50 7.82
N VAL A 120 -2.53 -2.92 7.16
CA VAL A 120 -2.72 -1.96 6.08
C VAL A 120 -1.90 -2.34 4.85
N ASN A 121 -2.45 -2.06 3.67
CA ASN A 121 -1.78 -2.23 2.38
C ASN A 121 -1.65 -0.87 1.68
N ARG A 122 -0.74 -0.77 0.71
CA ARG A 122 -0.56 0.45 -0.11
C ARG A 122 -1.60 0.54 -1.21
N CYS A 123 -2.05 1.76 -1.47
CA CYS A 123 -2.91 2.13 -2.59
C CYS A 123 -2.44 3.43 -3.24
N SER A 124 -2.83 3.63 -4.50
CA SER A 124 -2.52 4.81 -5.30
C SER A 124 -3.79 5.39 -5.91
N ASN A 125 -3.84 6.72 -6.11
CA ASN A 125 -4.90 7.36 -6.88
C ASN A 125 -4.97 6.83 -8.33
N TYR A 126 -3.86 6.31 -8.85
CA TYR A 126 -3.79 5.70 -10.17
C TYR A 126 -4.44 4.30 -10.22
N ASP A 127 -4.84 3.71 -9.09
CA ASP A 127 -5.59 2.44 -9.07
C ASP A 127 -7.00 2.57 -9.66
N PHE A 128 -7.50 3.81 -9.81
CA PHE A 128 -8.84 4.12 -10.33
C PHE A 128 -8.88 4.46 -11.83
N ILE A 129 -7.79 4.22 -12.56
CA ILE A 129 -7.74 4.44 -14.01
C ILE A 129 -7.12 3.23 -14.73
N PRO A 130 -7.45 2.98 -16.02
CA PRO A 130 -7.11 1.73 -16.71
C PRO A 130 -5.66 1.72 -17.24
N ILE A 131 -4.69 2.07 -16.39
CA ILE A 131 -3.26 2.05 -16.70
C ILE A 131 -2.48 1.36 -15.59
N ALA A 132 -1.62 0.41 -15.96
CA ALA A 132 -0.74 -0.22 -14.99
C ALA A 132 0.32 0.78 -14.51
N THR A 133 0.42 0.99 -13.20
CA THR A 133 1.41 1.90 -12.58
C THR A 133 2.86 1.53 -12.92
N SER A 134 3.14 0.27 -13.25
CA SER A 134 4.46 -0.18 -13.74
C SER A 134 4.86 0.40 -15.11
N ARG A 135 3.90 0.91 -15.89
CA ARG A 135 4.14 1.60 -17.17
C ARG A 135 4.28 3.11 -17.00
N LEU A 136 4.21 3.60 -15.77
CA LEU A 136 4.33 5.01 -15.43
C LEU A 136 5.64 5.27 -14.70
N GLY A 137 6.30 6.36 -15.07
CA GLY A 137 7.26 7.02 -14.20
C GLY A 137 6.70 8.36 -13.75
N PHE A 138 7.04 8.77 -12.54
CA PHE A 138 6.50 9.99 -11.94
C PHE A 138 7.55 11.10 -11.89
N GLY A 139 7.12 12.31 -12.17
CA GLY A 139 7.95 13.51 -12.19
C GLY A 139 7.18 14.68 -12.77
N SER A 140 7.41 15.88 -12.23
CA SER A 140 6.62 17.06 -12.57
C SER A 140 7.36 18.05 -13.49
N GLY A 141 6.61 18.76 -14.34
CA GLY A 141 7.12 19.89 -15.09
C GLY A 141 6.13 20.47 -16.12
N LYS A 142 6.52 21.60 -16.75
CA LYS A 142 5.68 22.33 -17.71
C LYS A 142 6.24 22.37 -19.14
N ASN A 143 7.50 21.98 -19.34
CA ASN A 143 8.16 22.03 -20.64
C ASN A 143 7.72 20.88 -21.56
N MET A 144 6.61 21.10 -22.26
CA MET A 144 5.95 20.12 -23.12
C MET A 144 5.84 20.62 -24.55
N LYS A 145 5.75 19.68 -25.50
CA LYS A 145 5.47 19.97 -26.92
C LYS A 145 4.51 18.95 -27.50
N LEU A 146 3.68 19.40 -28.43
CA LEU A 146 2.94 18.51 -29.32
C LEU A 146 3.92 17.79 -30.25
N THR A 147 3.66 16.51 -30.49
CA THR A 147 4.37 15.72 -31.51
C THR A 147 3.73 15.93 -32.90
N GLN A 148 4.21 15.18 -33.89
CA GLN A 148 3.57 15.15 -35.20
C GLN A 148 2.14 14.59 -35.14
N ASP A 149 1.91 13.55 -34.34
CA ASP A 149 0.58 12.94 -34.16
C ASP A 149 -0.30 13.82 -33.25
N GLY A 150 0.33 14.63 -32.39
CA GLY A 150 -0.31 15.63 -31.53
C GLY A 150 -1.05 16.76 -32.25
N LYS A 151 -0.98 16.85 -33.59
CA LYS A 151 -1.75 17.84 -34.38
C LYS A 151 -3.26 17.76 -34.10
N ILE A 152 -3.76 16.58 -33.78
CA ILE A 152 -5.16 16.36 -33.41
C ILE A 152 -5.60 17.15 -32.17
N LEU A 153 -4.64 17.50 -31.29
CA LEU A 153 -4.87 18.31 -30.11
C LEU A 153 -4.71 19.80 -30.37
N HIS A 154 -4.35 20.27 -31.57
CA HIS A 154 -3.90 21.65 -31.77
C HIS A 154 -4.88 22.71 -31.24
N GLU A 155 -6.18 22.57 -31.55
CA GLU A 155 -7.20 23.53 -31.07
C GLU A 155 -7.34 23.48 -29.54
N PHE A 156 -7.46 22.27 -28.97
CA PHE A 156 -7.55 22.08 -27.53
C PHE A 156 -6.30 22.61 -26.81
N TRP A 157 -5.11 22.28 -27.31
CA TRP A 157 -3.82 22.68 -26.77
C TRP A 157 -3.62 24.20 -26.82
N SER A 158 -4.10 24.88 -27.87
CA SER A 158 -4.02 26.34 -27.96
C SER A 158 -4.82 27.06 -26.88
N LYS A 159 -5.89 26.43 -26.37
CA LYS A 159 -6.77 26.98 -25.33
C LYS A 159 -6.33 26.60 -23.91
N HIS A 160 -5.84 25.37 -23.74
CA HIS A 160 -5.63 24.77 -22.41
C HIS A 160 -4.17 24.45 -22.09
N GLY A 161 -3.29 24.34 -23.11
CA GLY A 161 -1.93 23.80 -22.96
C GLY A 161 -1.01 24.63 -22.05
N GLU A 162 -1.19 25.95 -21.97
CA GLU A 162 -0.42 26.81 -21.04
C GLU A 162 -0.72 26.53 -19.56
N HIS A 163 -1.88 25.91 -19.30
CA HIS A 163 -2.35 25.59 -17.96
C HIS A 163 -2.18 24.10 -17.61
N MET A 164 -1.47 23.36 -18.45
CA MET A 164 -1.19 21.96 -18.22
C MET A 164 0.16 21.75 -17.54
N THR A 165 0.23 20.76 -16.65
CA THR A 165 1.47 20.31 -16.01
C THR A 165 1.53 18.79 -16.12
N TYR A 166 2.68 18.24 -16.51
CA TYR A 166 2.84 16.79 -16.48
C TYR A 166 3.29 16.36 -15.08
N HIS A 167 2.76 15.24 -14.59
CA HIS A 167 3.16 14.61 -13.32
C HIS A 167 3.55 13.13 -13.48
N ALA A 168 3.25 12.57 -14.66
CA ALA A 168 3.61 11.23 -15.05
C ALA A 168 4.10 11.20 -16.51
N TYR A 169 4.93 10.22 -16.82
CA TYR A 169 5.34 9.87 -18.17
C TYR A 169 5.13 8.38 -18.42
N MET A 170 4.64 8.05 -19.61
CA MET A 170 4.27 6.70 -20.01
C MET A 170 5.41 6.01 -20.74
N SER A 171 5.62 4.72 -20.48
CA SER A 171 6.65 3.90 -21.11
C SER A 171 6.08 2.56 -21.59
N GLY A 172 6.46 2.14 -22.80
CA GLY A 172 6.04 0.86 -23.37
C GLY A 172 4.53 0.73 -23.57
N MET A 173 3.83 1.83 -23.83
CA MET A 173 2.41 1.82 -24.17
C MET A 173 2.23 1.97 -25.68
N GLU A 174 1.29 1.23 -26.25
CA GLU A 174 0.94 1.31 -27.67
C GLU A 174 -0.08 2.43 -27.90
N GLY A 175 0.15 3.25 -28.92
CA GLY A 175 -0.74 4.33 -29.30
C GLY A 175 0.00 5.51 -29.94
N ASP A 176 -0.77 6.49 -30.37
CA ASP A 176 -0.24 7.72 -30.95
C ASP A 176 0.28 8.62 -29.82
N VAL A 177 1.58 8.92 -29.81
CA VAL A 177 2.17 9.82 -28.82
C VAL A 177 1.81 11.24 -29.21
N LEU A 178 0.96 11.92 -28.44
CA LEU A 178 0.45 13.25 -28.79
C LEU A 178 1.23 14.38 -28.14
N VAL A 179 1.70 14.15 -26.91
CA VAL A 179 2.43 15.14 -26.11
C VAL A 179 3.72 14.49 -25.62
N SER A 180 4.83 15.22 -25.71
CA SER A 180 6.13 14.77 -25.21
C SER A 180 6.84 15.86 -24.42
N THR A 181 7.82 15.48 -23.60
CA THR A 181 8.75 16.46 -23.03
C THR A 181 9.51 17.16 -24.14
N ALA A 182 9.72 18.48 -23.99
CA ALA A 182 10.51 19.25 -24.96
C ALA A 182 11.93 18.68 -25.13
N ALA A 183 12.53 18.27 -24.00
CA ALA A 183 13.82 17.60 -23.90
C ALA A 183 13.63 16.11 -23.54
N GLY A 184 14.32 15.21 -24.25
CA GLY A 184 14.32 13.78 -23.93
C GLY A 184 13.12 12.96 -24.44
N ASN A 185 12.16 13.59 -25.12
CA ASN A 185 11.02 12.95 -25.81
C ASN A 185 10.30 11.86 -24.98
N ARG A 186 10.11 12.08 -23.68
CA ARG A 186 9.28 11.19 -22.85
C ARG A 186 7.82 11.39 -23.23
N THR A 187 7.03 10.31 -23.31
CA THR A 187 5.61 10.33 -23.63
C THR A 187 4.82 10.89 -22.45
N LEU A 188 4.12 12.01 -22.65
CA LEU A 188 3.29 12.68 -21.64
C LEU A 188 1.80 12.64 -21.97
N GLY A 189 1.47 12.49 -23.26
CA GLY A 189 0.11 12.32 -23.73
C GLY A 189 0.06 11.26 -24.82
N LEU A 190 -0.94 10.40 -24.76
CA LEU A 190 -1.05 9.21 -25.61
C LEU A 190 -2.52 9.00 -25.98
N LEU A 191 -2.78 8.69 -27.24
CA LEU A 191 -4.06 8.21 -27.71
C LEU A 191 -3.98 6.73 -28.06
N HIS A 192 -4.72 5.92 -27.31
CA HIS A 192 -4.87 4.49 -27.55
C HIS A 192 -6.28 4.22 -28.06
N ARG A 193 -6.41 3.63 -29.24
CA ARG A 193 -7.72 3.32 -29.83
C ARG A 193 -8.06 1.86 -29.60
N HIS A 194 -9.30 1.61 -29.22
CA HIS A 194 -9.81 0.25 -29.16
C HIS A 194 -9.82 -0.34 -30.59
N PRO A 195 -9.33 -1.57 -30.79
CA PRO A 195 -9.12 -2.11 -32.13
C PRO A 195 -10.41 -2.22 -32.98
N THR A 196 -11.56 -2.46 -32.34
CA THR A 196 -12.80 -2.86 -33.01
C THR A 196 -14.03 -1.99 -32.70
N SER A 197 -14.17 -1.46 -31.48
CA SER A 197 -15.40 -0.77 -31.04
C SER A 197 -15.47 0.71 -31.46
N GLY A 198 -14.37 1.30 -31.92
CA GLY A 198 -14.26 2.74 -32.16
C GLY A 198 -14.01 3.57 -30.89
N GLY A 199 -14.10 2.97 -29.71
CA GLY A 199 -13.79 3.63 -28.45
C GLY A 199 -12.30 3.96 -28.33
N TYR A 200 -11.94 4.89 -27.46
CA TYR A 200 -10.54 5.25 -27.25
C TYR A 200 -10.24 5.70 -25.83
N MET A 201 -8.97 5.58 -25.44
CA MET A 201 -8.40 6.18 -24.25
C MET A 201 -7.42 7.28 -24.66
N LEU A 202 -7.65 8.48 -24.16
CA LEU A 202 -6.78 9.63 -24.34
C LEU A 202 -6.19 10.02 -22.99
N PHE A 203 -4.87 9.96 -22.88
CA PHE A 203 -4.13 10.42 -21.71
C PHE A 203 -3.52 11.79 -22.01
N LEU A 204 -3.74 12.75 -21.11
CA LEU A 204 -3.21 14.11 -21.19
C LEU A 204 -2.52 14.47 -19.87
N PRO A 205 -1.57 15.42 -19.89
CA PRO A 205 -1.06 16.05 -18.66
C PRO A 205 -2.19 16.65 -17.81
N GLU A 206 -1.96 16.82 -16.51
CA GLU A 206 -2.93 17.46 -15.61
C GLU A 206 -3.32 18.84 -16.13
N LEU A 207 -4.61 19.16 -16.06
CA LEU A 207 -5.12 20.49 -16.33
C LEU A 207 -5.39 21.19 -14.99
N ASP A 208 -4.74 22.32 -14.74
CA ASP A 208 -5.00 23.11 -13.53
C ASP A 208 -6.45 23.62 -13.56
N TRP A 209 -7.35 23.16 -12.71
CA TRP A 209 -8.73 23.64 -12.75
C TRP A 209 -8.90 25.06 -12.18
N SER A 210 -7.87 25.64 -11.56
CA SER A 210 -7.95 26.94 -10.90
C SER A 210 -7.91 28.12 -11.87
N TYR A 211 -7.21 28.01 -13.01
CA TYR A 211 -7.22 29.07 -14.04
C TYR A 211 -8.60 29.23 -14.69
N LEU A 212 -9.50 28.27 -14.44
CA LEU A 212 -10.88 28.27 -14.90
C LEU A 212 -11.77 29.20 -14.07
N GLY A 213 -11.21 29.86 -13.04
CA GLY A 213 -11.85 30.91 -12.26
C GLY A 213 -12.87 30.37 -11.27
N LYS A 214 -12.42 29.92 -10.10
CA LYS A 214 -13.34 29.68 -8.98
C LYS A 214 -13.78 31.01 -8.37
N GLU A 215 -14.94 31.51 -8.80
CA GLU A 215 -15.68 32.53 -8.07
C GLU A 215 -16.93 31.90 -7.47
N VAL A 216 -17.00 31.90 -6.13
CA VAL A 216 -18.24 31.61 -5.40
C VAL A 216 -19.03 32.91 -5.37
N ALA A 217 -20.35 32.85 -5.61
CA ALA A 217 -21.21 34.03 -5.51
C ALA A 217 -21.16 34.61 -4.09
N ASP A 218 -21.51 35.91 -3.94
CA ASP A 218 -21.49 36.63 -2.66
C ASP A 218 -22.34 35.94 -1.56
N ASP A 219 -23.28 35.06 -1.93
CA ASP A 219 -24.12 34.29 -1.02
C ASP A 219 -23.46 33.02 -0.47
N GLY A 220 -22.30 32.61 -0.99
CA GLY A 220 -21.60 31.39 -0.58
C GLY A 220 -22.28 30.08 -0.95
N GLU A 221 -23.46 30.13 -1.59
CA GLU A 221 -24.30 28.96 -1.87
C GLU A 221 -24.27 28.55 -3.35
N HIS A 222 -23.84 29.44 -4.25
CA HIS A 222 -23.86 29.20 -5.69
C HIS A 222 -22.53 29.50 -6.38
N TRP A 223 -22.26 28.81 -7.48
CA TRP A 223 -21.17 29.13 -8.39
C TRP A 223 -21.47 30.41 -9.17
N ALA A 224 -20.45 31.25 -9.39
CA ALA A 224 -20.62 32.44 -10.21
C ALA A 224 -21.05 32.10 -11.65
N THR A 225 -21.83 33.01 -12.27
CA THR A 225 -22.31 32.87 -13.66
C THR A 225 -21.15 32.70 -14.66
N SER A 226 -20.02 33.37 -14.40
CA SER A 226 -18.76 33.23 -15.15
C SER A 226 -18.25 31.78 -15.15
N TYR A 227 -18.31 31.11 -14.00
CA TYR A 227 -17.86 29.73 -13.84
C TYR A 227 -18.77 28.71 -14.54
N THR A 228 -20.08 28.96 -14.58
CA THR A 228 -21.02 28.10 -15.34
C THR A 228 -20.83 28.25 -16.85
N GLN A 229 -20.56 29.47 -17.35
CA GLN A 229 -20.23 29.70 -18.76
C GLN A 229 -18.93 29.03 -19.15
N PHE A 230 -17.95 29.03 -18.25
CA PHE A 230 -16.69 28.35 -18.43
C PHE A 230 -16.89 26.83 -18.63
N VAL A 231 -17.62 26.14 -17.75
CA VAL A 231 -17.84 24.69 -17.87
C VAL A 231 -18.55 24.34 -19.18
N ARG A 232 -19.47 25.19 -19.65
CA ARG A 232 -20.11 25.01 -20.97
C ARG A 232 -19.11 25.11 -22.13
N ALA A 233 -18.14 26.03 -22.04
CA ALA A 233 -17.08 26.17 -23.03
C ALA A 233 -16.16 24.94 -23.02
N PHE A 234 -15.69 24.53 -21.84
CA PHE A 234 -14.85 23.34 -21.70
C PHE A 234 -15.55 22.07 -22.18
N ARG A 235 -16.83 21.88 -21.85
CA ARG A 235 -17.66 20.79 -22.37
C ARG A 235 -17.68 20.80 -23.90
N LYS A 236 -17.81 21.98 -24.52
CA LYS A 236 -17.77 22.11 -25.98
C LYS A 236 -16.39 21.73 -26.53
N ASP A 237 -15.30 22.16 -25.88
CA ASP A 237 -13.94 21.83 -26.30
C ASP A 237 -13.66 20.32 -26.25
N LEU A 238 -14.20 19.60 -25.25
CA LEU A 238 -14.13 18.14 -25.16
C LEU A 238 -14.90 17.44 -26.29
N ILE A 239 -16.09 17.94 -26.63
CA ILE A 239 -16.91 17.41 -27.73
C ILE A 239 -16.23 17.65 -29.09
N ASP A 240 -15.65 18.83 -29.28
CA ASP A 240 -14.94 19.15 -30.52
C ASP A 240 -13.65 18.31 -30.63
N LEU A 241 -12.98 18.03 -29.51
CA LEU A 241 -11.85 17.11 -29.44
C LEU A 241 -12.24 15.67 -29.79
N ASP A 242 -13.32 15.13 -29.23
CA ASP A 242 -13.86 13.81 -29.59
C ASP A 242 -14.17 13.72 -31.09
N ARG A 243 -14.81 14.76 -31.65
CA ARG A 243 -15.06 14.83 -33.10
C ARG A 243 -13.77 14.88 -33.93
N ALA A 244 -12.75 15.61 -33.49
CA ALA A 244 -11.44 15.65 -34.16
C ALA A 244 -10.76 14.27 -34.14
N ILE A 245 -10.86 13.57 -33.02
CA ILE A 245 -10.34 12.22 -32.83
C ILE A 245 -11.02 11.23 -33.77
N ASN A 246 -12.35 11.29 -33.90
CA ASN A 246 -13.10 10.39 -34.76
C ASN A 246 -12.99 10.72 -36.25
N SER A 247 -12.81 12.00 -36.62
CA SER A 247 -12.68 12.42 -38.03
C SER A 247 -11.30 12.16 -38.64
N THR A 248 -10.22 12.18 -37.83
CA THR A 248 -8.85 11.95 -38.32
C THR A 248 -8.55 10.47 -38.57
N GLY A 249 -9.39 9.56 -38.04
CA GLY A 249 -9.16 8.12 -38.06
C GLY A 249 -9.53 7.41 -39.37
N GLY A 250 -10.26 8.03 -40.30
CA GLY A 250 -10.68 7.42 -41.58
C GLY A 250 -11.46 6.09 -41.45
N ARG A 251 -11.77 5.65 -40.23
CA ARG A 251 -12.60 4.49 -39.92
C ARG A 251 -13.99 5.02 -39.65
N GLU A 252 -14.92 4.65 -40.52
CA GLU A 252 -16.35 4.65 -40.18
C GLU A 252 -16.48 3.93 -38.83
N ALA A 253 -17.09 4.59 -37.84
CA ALA A 253 -17.47 3.93 -36.62
C ALA A 253 -18.34 2.72 -37.00
N ALA A 254 -17.95 1.53 -36.55
CA ALA A 254 -18.74 0.34 -36.81
C ALA A 254 -20.15 0.60 -36.23
N PRO A 255 -21.22 0.50 -37.02
CA PRO A 255 -22.56 0.64 -36.49
C PRO A 255 -22.80 -0.35 -35.35
N GLU A 256 -23.61 0.02 -34.37
CA GLU A 256 -23.89 -0.80 -33.18
C GLU A 256 -24.37 -2.22 -33.54
N TRP A 257 -25.10 -2.36 -34.66
CA TRP A 257 -25.58 -3.66 -35.13
C TRP A 257 -24.46 -4.64 -35.50
N VAL A 258 -23.23 -4.18 -35.77
CA VAL A 258 -22.09 -5.07 -36.05
C VAL A 258 -21.74 -5.94 -34.84
N GLN A 259 -22.12 -5.52 -33.63
CA GLN A 259 -21.95 -6.30 -32.40
C GLN A 259 -23.07 -7.33 -32.16
N ALA A 260 -24.13 -7.36 -32.98
CA ALA A 260 -25.21 -8.32 -32.81
C ALA A 260 -24.72 -9.74 -33.15
N THR A 261 -25.22 -10.73 -32.40
CA THR A 261 -24.77 -12.13 -32.48
C THR A 261 -24.87 -12.74 -33.88
N GLU A 262 -25.78 -12.22 -34.73
CA GLU A 262 -25.95 -12.64 -36.12
C GLU A 262 -24.79 -12.22 -37.05
N PHE A 263 -23.97 -11.24 -36.63
CA PHE A 263 -22.78 -10.79 -37.35
C PHE A 263 -21.46 -11.25 -36.70
N SER A 264 -21.52 -11.95 -35.56
CA SER A 264 -20.34 -12.53 -34.92
C SER A 264 -19.70 -13.60 -35.82
N LEU A 265 -18.39 -13.52 -35.98
CA LEU A 265 -17.65 -14.53 -36.75
C LEU A 265 -17.57 -15.85 -35.98
N LEU A 266 -17.63 -16.98 -36.70
CA LEU A 266 -17.49 -18.32 -36.10
C LEU A 266 -16.18 -18.50 -35.32
N SER A 267 -15.13 -17.77 -35.67
CA SER A 267 -13.83 -17.78 -34.98
C SER A 267 -13.76 -16.87 -33.75
N GLU A 268 -14.72 -15.98 -33.52
CA GLU A 268 -14.73 -15.10 -32.34
C GLU A 268 -15.07 -15.87 -31.07
N ALA A 269 -16.02 -16.80 -31.13
CA ALA A 269 -16.43 -17.60 -29.97
C ALA A 269 -15.25 -18.35 -29.30
N PRO A 270 -14.38 -19.10 -30.01
CA PRO A 270 -13.23 -19.73 -29.38
C PRO A 270 -12.19 -18.72 -28.85
N LEU A 271 -12.02 -17.57 -29.49
CA LEU A 271 -11.10 -16.53 -29.04
C LEU A 271 -11.59 -15.82 -27.77
N LEU A 272 -12.89 -15.56 -27.65
CA LEU A 272 -13.49 -15.03 -26.43
C LEU A 272 -13.37 -16.02 -25.27
N GLN A 273 -13.58 -17.31 -25.53
CA GLN A 273 -13.35 -18.36 -24.52
C GLN A 273 -11.88 -18.43 -24.09
N GLU A 274 -10.93 -18.26 -25.02
CA GLU A 274 -9.51 -18.20 -24.69
C GLU A 274 -9.18 -16.96 -23.85
N LEU A 275 -9.75 -15.80 -24.19
CA LEU A 275 -9.57 -14.56 -23.44
C LEU A 275 -10.08 -14.68 -22.00
N ASP A 276 -11.27 -15.27 -21.81
CA ASP A 276 -11.84 -15.55 -20.48
C ASP A 276 -10.96 -16.52 -19.69
N ALA A 277 -10.43 -17.56 -20.34
CA ALA A 277 -9.54 -18.52 -19.71
C ALA A 277 -8.22 -17.87 -19.26
N VAL A 278 -7.62 -17.04 -20.11
CA VAL A 278 -6.39 -16.29 -19.80
C VAL A 278 -6.64 -15.29 -18.67
N ALA A 279 -7.79 -14.61 -18.66
CA ALA A 279 -8.15 -13.68 -17.60
C ALA A 279 -8.30 -14.39 -16.24
N ALA A 280 -8.97 -15.55 -16.21
CA ALA A 280 -9.10 -16.37 -15.01
C ALA A 280 -7.73 -16.88 -14.50
N GLU A 281 -6.83 -17.26 -15.41
CA GLU A 281 -5.47 -17.65 -15.05
C GLU A 281 -4.66 -16.49 -14.47
N ALA A 282 -4.79 -15.29 -15.04
CA ALA A 282 -4.14 -14.08 -14.53
C ALA A 282 -4.61 -13.73 -13.11
N GLU A 283 -5.90 -13.88 -12.81
CA GLU A 283 -6.44 -13.68 -11.46
C GLU A 283 -5.85 -14.69 -10.47
N LYS A 284 -5.81 -15.98 -10.84
CA LYS A 284 -5.18 -17.04 -10.02
C LYS A 284 -3.70 -16.76 -9.75
N LEU A 285 -2.96 -16.32 -10.77
CA LEU A 285 -1.55 -15.93 -10.62
C LEU A 285 -1.38 -14.71 -9.70
N SER A 286 -2.28 -13.73 -9.79
CA SER A 286 -2.28 -12.56 -8.90
C SER A 286 -2.50 -12.95 -7.43
N LEU A 287 -3.49 -13.81 -7.15
CA LEU A 287 -3.73 -14.33 -5.80
C LEU A 287 -2.53 -15.11 -5.28
N ARG A 288 -1.93 -15.96 -6.11
CA ARG A 288 -0.70 -16.69 -5.74
C ARG A 288 0.46 -15.75 -5.45
N ARG A 289 0.62 -14.67 -6.22
CA ARG A 289 1.64 -13.64 -5.97
C ARG A 289 1.41 -12.98 -4.62
N GLN A 290 0.18 -12.59 -4.30
CA GLN A 290 -0.16 -11.96 -3.03
C GLN A 290 0.14 -12.89 -1.84
N ALA A 291 -0.22 -14.17 -1.95
CA ALA A 291 0.11 -15.18 -0.95
C ALA A 291 1.63 -15.36 -0.79
N ALA A 292 2.38 -15.36 -1.88
CA ALA A 292 3.84 -15.48 -1.85
C ALA A 292 4.52 -14.25 -1.21
N VAL A 293 4.01 -13.04 -1.46
CA VAL A 293 4.49 -11.81 -0.82
C VAL A 293 4.22 -11.85 0.68
N ALA A 294 3.00 -12.19 1.09
CA ALA A 294 2.65 -12.32 2.51
C ALA A 294 3.55 -13.34 3.23
N ALA A 295 3.75 -14.51 2.62
CA ALA A 295 4.65 -15.54 3.17
C ALA A 295 6.12 -15.06 3.27
N LEU A 296 6.58 -14.24 2.31
CA LEU A 296 7.92 -13.67 2.33
C LEU A 296 8.09 -12.62 3.43
N ASP A 297 7.06 -11.81 3.67
CA ASP A 297 7.05 -10.80 4.73
C ASP A 297 7.06 -11.49 6.11
N ASP A 298 6.23 -12.52 6.31
CA ASP A 298 6.23 -13.36 7.52
C ASP A 298 7.60 -13.98 7.80
N GLU A 299 8.27 -14.50 6.76
CA GLU A 299 9.60 -15.09 6.92
C GLU A 299 10.69 -14.03 7.11
N SER A 300 10.51 -12.83 6.54
CA SER A 300 11.44 -11.72 6.74
C SER A 300 11.30 -11.06 8.10
N ALA A 301 10.16 -11.20 8.78
CA ALA A 301 9.92 -10.66 10.12
C ALA A 301 10.94 -11.17 11.16
N TRP A 302 11.47 -12.39 11.00
CA TRP A 302 12.52 -12.93 11.87
C TRP A 302 13.81 -12.10 11.87
N LYS A 303 14.09 -11.38 10.76
CA LYS A 303 15.25 -10.49 10.67
C LYS A 303 15.17 -9.33 11.66
N THR A 304 13.99 -9.02 12.20
CA THR A 304 13.83 -8.02 13.28
C THR A 304 14.66 -8.37 14.52
N LEU A 305 14.96 -9.65 14.78
CA LEU A 305 15.90 -10.05 15.84
C LEU A 305 17.31 -9.48 15.63
N LEU A 306 17.69 -9.15 14.39
CA LEU A 306 18.99 -8.58 14.07
C LEU A 306 19.04 -7.07 14.28
N PHE A 307 17.94 -6.33 14.07
CA PHE A 307 18.00 -4.86 14.01
C PHE A 307 16.88 -4.13 14.77
N GLY A 308 15.89 -4.85 15.28
CA GLY A 308 14.70 -4.29 15.93
C GLY A 308 15.02 -3.61 17.26
N SER A 309 14.08 -2.77 17.71
CA SER A 309 14.06 -2.21 19.07
C SER A 309 12.61 -2.03 19.53
N GLY A 310 12.40 -1.87 20.84
CA GLY A 310 11.07 -1.71 21.43
C GLY A 310 10.12 -2.87 21.10
N LYS A 311 8.85 -2.54 20.87
CA LYS A 311 7.76 -3.52 20.68
C LYS A 311 7.97 -4.47 19.51
N GLU A 312 8.62 -4.03 18.43
CA GLU A 312 8.91 -4.89 17.29
C GLU A 312 9.97 -5.96 17.64
N LEU A 313 10.98 -5.61 18.43
CA LEU A 313 11.96 -6.56 18.93
C LEU A 313 11.34 -7.53 19.94
N GLU A 314 10.51 -7.02 20.86
CA GLU A 314 9.75 -7.85 21.81
C GLU A 314 8.91 -8.90 21.08
N LYS A 315 8.17 -8.50 20.03
CA LYS A 315 7.37 -9.44 19.21
C LYS A 315 8.24 -10.52 18.58
N ALA A 316 9.37 -10.14 18.00
CA ALA A 316 10.29 -11.08 17.38
C ALA A 316 10.92 -12.06 18.40
N VAL A 317 11.29 -11.58 19.59
CA VAL A 317 11.80 -12.41 20.70
C VAL A 317 10.74 -13.42 21.15
N ARG A 318 9.49 -12.98 21.36
CA ARG A 318 8.38 -13.87 21.72
C ARG A 318 8.15 -14.95 20.67
N GLY A 319 8.13 -14.60 19.39
CA GLY A 319 8.00 -15.56 18.30
C GLY A 319 9.11 -16.61 18.32
N ALA A 320 10.34 -16.20 18.62
CA ALA A 320 11.48 -17.11 18.69
C ALA A 320 11.40 -18.03 19.92
N LEU A 321 10.93 -17.53 21.06
CA LEU A 321 10.69 -18.35 22.25
C LEU A 321 9.61 -19.41 21.99
N ILE A 322 8.53 -19.07 21.28
CA ILE A 322 7.51 -20.05 20.87
C ILE A 322 8.12 -21.12 19.96
N LEU A 323 8.96 -20.73 18.99
CA LEU A 323 9.67 -21.69 18.12
C LEU A 323 10.61 -22.60 18.92
N LEU A 324 11.19 -22.10 20.00
CA LEU A 324 12.01 -22.88 20.94
C LEU A 324 11.17 -23.79 21.85
N GLY A 325 9.85 -23.79 21.73
CA GLY A 325 8.94 -24.63 22.51
C GLY A 325 8.62 -24.09 23.90
N TYR A 326 8.77 -22.77 24.12
CA TYR A 326 8.26 -22.12 25.32
C TYR A 326 6.78 -21.77 25.17
N GLU A 327 6.04 -21.89 26.26
CA GLU A 327 4.73 -21.27 26.42
C GLU A 327 4.94 -19.80 26.80
N VAL A 328 4.53 -18.87 25.95
CA VAL A 328 4.75 -17.44 26.16
C VAL A 328 3.44 -16.78 26.54
N SER A 329 3.42 -16.11 27.69
CA SER A 329 2.29 -15.34 28.16
C SER A 329 2.61 -13.85 28.21
N THR A 330 1.58 -13.03 28.01
CA THR A 330 1.61 -11.59 28.29
C THR A 330 0.83 -11.38 29.57
N VAL A 331 1.54 -11.30 30.69
CA VAL A 331 0.94 -10.88 31.95
C VAL A 331 1.01 -9.35 31.99
N ASP A 332 -0.11 -8.71 31.66
CA ASP A 332 -0.33 -7.30 31.92
C ASP A 332 -1.46 -7.25 32.97
N ASP A 333 -1.09 -7.52 34.23
CA ASP A 333 -2.01 -7.55 35.36
C ASP A 333 -2.27 -6.14 35.93
N GLY A 334 -1.78 -5.09 35.25
CA GLY A 334 -1.91 -3.70 35.69
C GLY A 334 -1.07 -3.36 36.93
N THR A 335 -0.29 -4.32 37.44
CA THR A 335 0.55 -4.20 38.64
C THR A 335 2.05 -4.39 38.36
N SER A 336 2.44 -5.17 37.34
CA SER A 336 3.84 -5.35 36.95
C SER A 336 4.01 -5.40 35.43
N GLU A 337 4.73 -4.44 34.84
CA GLU A 337 5.08 -4.43 33.41
C GLU A 337 6.32 -5.32 33.15
N PHE A 338 6.12 -6.53 32.64
CA PHE A 338 7.19 -7.38 32.10
C PHE A 338 7.15 -7.38 30.56
N ASP A 339 8.30 -7.30 29.89
CA ASP A 339 8.34 -7.37 28.41
C ASP A 339 7.96 -8.77 27.90
N VAL A 340 8.35 -9.85 28.59
CA VAL A 340 7.92 -11.21 28.26
C VAL A 340 7.95 -12.13 29.48
N VAL A 341 6.90 -12.96 29.66
CA VAL A 341 6.89 -14.06 30.62
C VAL A 341 6.74 -15.35 29.83
N PHE A 342 7.56 -16.34 30.13
CA PHE A 342 7.57 -17.58 29.37
C PHE A 342 7.95 -18.77 30.24
N GLU A 343 7.45 -19.94 29.87
CA GLU A 343 7.56 -21.16 30.67
C GLU A 343 7.88 -22.36 29.79
N ALA A 344 8.74 -23.23 30.31
CA ALA A 344 8.96 -24.56 29.72
C ALA A 344 9.53 -25.49 30.77
N ASP A 345 9.24 -26.78 30.63
CA ASP A 345 9.84 -27.84 31.45
C ASP A 345 9.68 -27.59 32.98
N GLY A 346 8.54 -26.99 33.37
CA GLY A 346 8.21 -26.65 34.76
C GLY A 346 8.99 -25.47 35.33
N LYS A 347 9.74 -24.73 34.51
CA LYS A 347 10.48 -23.52 34.91
C LYS A 347 9.81 -22.28 34.33
N ARG A 348 9.71 -21.24 35.15
CA ARG A 348 9.17 -19.93 34.77
C ARG A 348 10.30 -18.92 34.55
N PHE A 349 10.15 -18.09 33.53
CA PHE A 349 11.12 -17.10 33.10
C PHE A 349 10.46 -15.72 32.95
N ILE A 350 11.21 -14.68 33.31
CA ILE A 350 10.83 -13.28 33.09
C ILE A 350 11.93 -12.64 32.24
N GLY A 351 11.53 -11.98 31.17
CA GLY A 351 12.42 -11.36 30.21
C GLY A 351 12.23 -9.86 30.06
N GLU A 352 13.35 -9.16 29.90
CA GLU A 352 13.42 -7.75 29.50
C GLU A 352 14.14 -7.63 28.16
N VAL A 353 13.64 -6.79 27.26
CA VAL A 353 14.14 -6.69 25.89
C VAL A 353 14.66 -5.28 25.63
N GLU A 354 15.94 -5.16 25.28
CA GLU A 354 16.55 -3.86 24.98
C GLU A 354 17.25 -3.85 23.62
N GLY A 355 16.80 -2.94 22.74
CA GLY A 355 17.51 -2.58 21.51
C GLY A 355 18.15 -1.20 21.63
N LYS A 356 19.45 -1.09 21.30
CA LYS A 356 20.20 0.17 21.29
C LYS A 356 20.79 0.44 19.91
N ASP A 357 20.69 1.68 19.45
CA ASP A 357 21.11 2.07 18.09
C ASP A 357 22.62 1.92 17.87
N THR A 358 23.43 2.56 18.73
CA THR A 358 24.87 2.75 18.53
C THR A 358 25.71 2.37 19.75
N LYS A 359 25.09 1.79 20.78
CA LYS A 359 25.74 1.47 22.05
C LYS A 359 25.36 0.07 22.51
N PRO A 360 26.19 -0.56 23.36
CA PRO A 360 25.78 -1.73 24.11
C PRO A 360 24.62 -1.44 25.07
N VAL A 361 23.91 -2.50 25.46
CA VAL A 361 22.84 -2.51 26.47
C VAL A 361 23.36 -1.99 27.81
N SER A 362 22.63 -1.04 28.42
CA SER A 362 23.05 -0.40 29.68
C SER A 362 22.54 -1.15 30.91
N ILE A 363 23.07 -0.81 32.07
CA ILE A 363 22.73 -1.44 33.36
C ILE A 363 21.27 -1.21 33.77
N ASP A 364 20.62 -0.20 33.20
CA ASP A 364 19.29 0.25 33.62
C ASP A 364 18.25 -0.85 33.43
N LYS A 365 18.29 -1.55 32.28
CA LYS A 365 17.38 -2.66 31.98
C LYS A 365 17.67 -3.92 32.79
N ALA A 366 18.94 -4.24 33.02
CA ALA A 366 19.30 -5.34 33.93
C ALA A 366 18.81 -5.07 35.37
N SER A 367 18.93 -3.82 35.82
CA SER A 367 18.45 -3.40 37.14
C SER A 367 16.92 -3.43 37.24
N GLN A 368 16.23 -3.05 36.16
CA GLN A 368 14.77 -3.17 36.05
C GLN A 368 14.34 -4.64 36.14
N LEU A 369 14.96 -5.53 35.34
CA LEU A 369 14.68 -6.96 35.37
C LEU A 369 14.86 -7.55 36.77
N HIS A 370 15.91 -7.18 37.49
CA HIS A 370 16.14 -7.69 38.84
C HIS A 370 15.06 -7.25 39.84
N ARG A 371 14.61 -5.98 39.79
CA ARG A 371 13.50 -5.51 40.63
C ARG A 371 12.21 -6.26 40.30
N ASN A 372 11.93 -6.40 39.01
CA ASN A 372 10.77 -7.12 38.49
C ASN A 372 10.73 -8.57 38.99
N LEU A 373 11.86 -9.29 39.03
CA LEU A 373 11.94 -10.63 39.58
C LEU A 373 11.69 -10.68 41.10
N ALA A 374 12.18 -9.68 41.84
CA ALA A 374 11.97 -9.60 43.29
C ALA A 374 10.52 -9.28 43.65
N GLU A 375 9.88 -8.40 42.89
CA GLU A 375 8.46 -8.07 43.02
C GLU A 375 7.59 -9.29 42.70
N ASP A 376 7.90 -10.00 41.62
CA ASP A 376 7.19 -11.21 41.22
C ASP A 376 7.29 -12.32 42.28
N PHE A 377 8.49 -12.55 42.83
CA PHE A 377 8.69 -13.54 43.90
C PHE A 377 8.02 -13.15 45.23
N SER A 378 7.69 -11.87 45.43
CA SER A 378 7.00 -11.43 46.65
C SER A 378 5.51 -11.75 46.69
N ARG A 379 4.93 -12.24 45.59
CA ARG A 379 3.52 -12.59 45.48
C ARG A 379 3.20 -13.90 46.19
N GLU A 380 2.03 -13.98 46.83
CA GLU A 380 1.60 -15.16 47.60
C GLU A 380 1.40 -16.42 46.75
N ASP A 381 1.22 -16.28 45.43
CA ASP A 381 1.01 -17.38 44.48
C ASP A 381 2.32 -17.93 43.87
N ILE A 382 3.49 -17.41 44.26
CA ILE A 382 4.79 -17.74 43.67
C ILE A 382 5.74 -18.34 44.72
N ASP A 383 5.97 -19.65 44.63
CA ASP A 383 6.83 -20.38 45.58
C ASP A 383 8.32 -20.41 45.19
N ALA A 384 8.65 -20.07 43.94
CA ALA A 384 10.01 -20.12 43.40
C ALA A 384 10.31 -18.91 42.52
N MET A 385 11.50 -18.34 42.68
CA MET A 385 11.95 -17.20 41.89
C MET A 385 12.12 -17.60 40.41
N ALA A 386 11.54 -16.80 39.51
CA ALA A 386 11.67 -17.01 38.07
C ALA A 386 13.12 -16.79 37.60
N VAL A 387 13.47 -17.39 36.46
CA VAL A 387 14.76 -17.16 35.80
C VAL A 387 14.69 -15.85 35.02
N GLY A 388 15.57 -14.91 35.34
CA GLY A 388 15.68 -13.62 34.64
C GLY A 388 16.48 -13.72 33.35
N VAL A 389 15.92 -13.26 32.22
CA VAL A 389 16.62 -13.21 30.92
C VAL A 389 16.61 -11.79 30.34
N LEU A 390 17.79 -11.20 30.15
CA LEU A 390 17.93 -9.93 29.45
C LEU A 390 18.26 -10.17 27.98
N PHE A 391 17.33 -9.86 27.10
CA PHE A 391 17.52 -9.93 25.65
C PHE A 391 18.13 -8.62 25.15
N GLY A 392 19.31 -8.69 24.56
CA GLY A 392 20.06 -7.53 24.10
C GLY A 392 20.21 -7.50 22.59
N ASN A 393 19.91 -6.35 21.98
CA ASN A 393 20.26 -6.01 20.60
C ASN A 393 21.08 -4.71 20.58
N GLY A 394 22.35 -4.82 20.96
CA GLY A 394 23.30 -3.71 20.98
C GLY A 394 23.78 -3.37 19.58
N GLU A 395 24.10 -2.10 19.34
CA GLU A 395 24.61 -1.60 18.04
C GLU A 395 23.77 -2.07 16.84
N ARG A 396 22.45 -2.05 16.97
CA ARG A 396 21.51 -2.76 16.09
C ARG A 396 21.57 -2.35 14.61
N LEU A 397 22.11 -1.16 14.32
CA LEU A 397 22.26 -0.63 12.95
C LEU A 397 23.61 -1.00 12.30
N ILE A 398 24.51 -1.65 13.04
CA ILE A 398 25.78 -2.21 12.56
C ILE A 398 25.57 -3.69 12.24
N ARG A 399 26.27 -4.21 11.22
CA ARG A 399 26.18 -5.64 10.85
C ARG A 399 26.65 -6.51 12.02
N PRO A 400 25.99 -7.65 12.32
CA PRO A 400 26.30 -8.44 13.52
C PRO A 400 27.78 -8.84 13.69
N ASN A 401 28.50 -9.09 12.60
CA ASN A 401 29.92 -9.46 12.61
C ASN A 401 30.88 -8.27 12.83
N GLU A 402 30.38 -7.04 12.78
CA GLU A 402 31.12 -5.80 12.96
C GLU A 402 30.81 -5.13 14.31
N ARG A 403 29.88 -5.70 15.09
CA ARG A 403 29.48 -5.17 16.40
C ARG A 403 30.54 -5.41 17.46
N SER A 404 30.60 -4.49 18.40
CA SER A 404 31.28 -4.70 19.68
C SER A 404 30.43 -5.57 20.63
N ASP A 405 30.83 -5.70 21.90
CA ASP A 405 30.08 -6.49 22.89
C ASP A 405 28.64 -5.94 23.08
N THR A 406 27.63 -6.78 22.89
CA THR A 406 26.21 -6.42 23.06
C THR A 406 25.88 -5.88 24.45
N PHE A 407 26.56 -6.40 25.49
CA PHE A 407 26.36 -6.01 26.88
C PHE A 407 27.59 -5.29 27.46
N THR A 408 27.37 -4.17 28.14
CA THR A 408 28.46 -3.48 28.86
C THR A 408 29.08 -4.37 29.95
N LEU A 409 30.34 -4.08 30.33
CA LEU A 409 31.00 -4.77 31.46
C LEU A 409 30.18 -4.68 32.75
N LYS A 410 29.55 -3.52 33.00
CA LYS A 410 28.66 -3.33 34.16
C LYS A 410 27.48 -4.30 34.16
N VAL A 411 26.83 -4.49 33.01
CA VAL A 411 25.73 -5.46 32.85
C VAL A 411 26.22 -6.88 33.13
N ARG A 412 27.36 -7.29 32.56
CA ARG A 412 27.96 -8.61 32.79
C ARG A 412 28.29 -8.87 34.27
N THR A 413 28.92 -7.90 34.96
CA THR A 413 29.21 -8.02 36.40
C THR A 413 27.94 -8.11 37.24
N PHE A 414 26.92 -7.30 36.93
CA PHE A 414 25.65 -7.31 37.64
C PHE A 414 24.87 -8.61 37.41
N ALA A 415 24.85 -9.09 36.17
CA ALA A 415 24.22 -10.35 35.80
C ALA A 415 24.84 -11.53 36.56
N ALA A 416 26.17 -11.60 36.63
CA ALA A 416 26.87 -12.65 37.38
C ALA A 416 26.55 -12.63 38.88
N THR A 417 26.37 -11.44 39.47
CA THR A 417 26.05 -11.30 40.90
C THR A 417 24.58 -11.59 41.19
N SER A 418 23.69 -11.25 40.26
CA SER A 418 22.23 -11.31 40.42
C SER A 418 21.60 -12.53 39.73
N ASN A 419 22.44 -13.45 39.22
CA ASN A 419 22.05 -14.65 38.49
C ASN A 419 21.13 -14.40 37.28
N LEU A 420 21.37 -13.32 36.52
CA LEU A 420 20.59 -12.98 35.32
C LEU A 420 21.24 -13.60 34.07
N THR A 421 20.45 -14.29 33.26
CA THR A 421 20.87 -14.78 31.95
C THR A 421 20.91 -13.63 30.94
N LEU A 422 22.00 -13.50 30.18
CA LEU A 422 22.10 -12.52 29.09
C LEU A 422 21.98 -13.24 27.75
N LEU A 423 21.10 -12.80 26.85
CA LEU A 423 20.94 -13.40 25.53
C LEU A 423 20.99 -12.35 24.43
N ASP A 424 21.96 -12.47 23.54
CA ASP A 424 22.03 -11.66 22.32
C ASP A 424 20.93 -12.10 21.34
N THR A 425 20.14 -11.15 20.83
CA THR A 425 19.06 -11.47 19.87
C THR A 425 19.60 -11.99 18.54
N VAL A 426 20.88 -11.76 18.22
CA VAL A 426 21.57 -12.40 17.09
C VAL A 426 21.73 -13.90 17.30
N GLU A 427 22.01 -14.36 18.52
CA GLU A 427 22.04 -15.80 18.84
C GLU A 427 20.64 -16.40 18.68
N LEU A 428 19.62 -15.68 19.14
CA LEU A 428 18.23 -16.10 18.98
C LEU A 428 17.82 -16.19 17.50
N PHE A 429 18.27 -15.25 16.66
CA PHE A 429 18.06 -15.32 15.21
C PHE A 429 18.69 -16.58 14.59
N LYS A 430 19.92 -16.92 14.96
CA LYS A 430 20.58 -18.14 14.46
C LYS A 430 19.80 -19.40 14.83
N ALA A 431 19.29 -19.46 16.05
CA ALA A 431 18.46 -20.59 16.49
C ALA A 431 17.17 -20.69 15.68
N VAL A 432 16.52 -19.54 15.41
CA VAL A 432 15.35 -19.49 14.51
C VAL A 432 15.71 -20.00 13.11
N GLN A 433 16.84 -19.61 12.54
CA GLN A 433 17.29 -20.11 11.23
C GLN A 433 17.43 -21.64 11.22
N ILE A 434 18.01 -22.22 12.27
CA ILE A 434 18.22 -23.67 12.38
C ILE A 434 16.89 -24.42 12.51
N LEU A 435 15.97 -23.92 13.35
CA LEU A 435 14.63 -24.49 13.50
C LEU A 435 13.82 -24.40 12.21
N LYS A 436 13.87 -23.24 11.53
CA LYS A 436 13.23 -23.04 10.22
C LYS A 436 13.83 -23.89 9.11
N ALA A 437 15.09 -24.29 9.24
CA ALA A 437 15.75 -25.25 8.35
C ALA A 437 15.37 -26.73 8.63
N GLY A 438 14.51 -26.98 9.62
CA GLY A 438 13.98 -28.32 9.92
C GLY A 438 14.60 -29.00 11.13
N ALA A 439 15.36 -28.30 11.97
CA ALA A 439 15.78 -28.86 13.26
C ALA A 439 14.55 -29.12 14.14
N GLY A 440 14.50 -30.29 14.78
CA GLY A 440 13.36 -30.72 15.59
C GLY A 440 13.48 -30.36 17.07
N ASP A 441 12.55 -30.89 17.86
CA ASP A 441 12.38 -30.60 19.29
C ASP A 441 13.64 -30.83 20.14
N ALA A 442 14.54 -31.72 19.73
CA ALA A 442 15.80 -31.96 20.44
C ALA A 442 16.74 -30.73 20.42
N TYR A 443 16.79 -30.00 19.30
CA TYR A 443 17.56 -28.76 19.19
C TYR A 443 16.89 -27.63 20.00
N ALA A 444 15.56 -27.54 19.92
CA ALA A 444 14.80 -26.59 20.73
C ALA A 444 15.06 -26.84 22.24
N ALA A 445 15.00 -28.09 22.70
CA ALA A 445 15.27 -28.47 24.08
C ALA A 445 16.71 -28.13 24.51
N SER A 446 17.72 -28.36 23.68
CA SER A 446 19.10 -28.01 24.03
C SER A 446 19.30 -26.49 24.15
N CYS A 447 18.64 -25.70 23.31
CA CYS A 447 18.59 -24.25 23.45
C CYS A 447 17.91 -23.82 24.76
N ARG A 448 16.78 -24.45 25.13
CA ARG A 448 16.09 -24.15 26.39
C ARG A 448 16.97 -24.46 27.60
N THR A 449 17.67 -25.59 27.59
CA THR A 449 18.63 -25.95 28.63
C THR A 449 19.76 -24.92 28.73
N ALA A 450 20.33 -24.49 27.60
CA ALA A 450 21.39 -23.48 27.59
C ALA A 450 20.94 -22.14 28.19
N ILE A 451 19.71 -21.70 27.90
CA ILE A 451 19.13 -20.47 28.48
C ILE A 451 18.88 -20.64 29.99
N ALA A 452 18.36 -21.80 30.41
CA ALA A 452 18.00 -22.07 31.80
C ALA A 452 19.22 -22.24 32.72
N GLU A 453 20.33 -22.74 32.20
CA GLU A 453 21.53 -23.08 32.99
C GLU A 453 22.60 -21.98 32.98
N ALA A 454 22.48 -20.97 32.11
CA ALA A 454 23.51 -19.94 31.97
C ALA A 454 23.73 -19.07 33.22
N GLY A 455 22.70 -18.87 34.05
CA GLY A 455 22.80 -18.37 35.43
C GLY A 455 23.85 -17.28 35.68
N GLY A 456 23.63 -16.06 35.16
CA GLY A 456 24.54 -14.93 35.34
C GLY A 456 25.54 -14.70 34.21
N SER A 457 25.48 -15.50 33.14
CA SER A 457 26.38 -15.40 31.99
C SER A 457 25.66 -15.13 30.67
N GLU A 458 26.43 -14.78 29.64
CA GLU A 458 25.93 -14.64 28.27
C GLU A 458 25.79 -16.01 27.61
N VAL A 459 24.60 -16.31 27.10
CA VAL A 459 24.27 -17.57 26.44
C VAL A 459 24.84 -17.57 25.03
N LYS A 460 25.50 -18.68 24.67
CA LYS A 460 25.72 -19.07 23.27
C LYS A 460 24.82 -20.25 22.96
N LEU A 461 23.94 -20.09 21.98
CA LEU A 461 23.01 -21.15 21.61
C LEU A 461 23.74 -22.20 20.75
N PRO A 462 23.34 -23.48 20.83
CA PRO A 462 23.92 -24.54 19.99
C PRO A 462 23.84 -24.20 18.50
N THR A 463 24.90 -24.50 17.74
CA THR A 463 24.99 -24.11 16.32
C THR A 463 24.62 -25.21 15.32
N SER A 464 24.48 -26.47 15.77
CA SER A 464 23.96 -27.65 15.06
C SER A 464 24.37 -28.92 15.81
#